data_AF-A0A2K3JXG2-F1
#
_entry.id   AF-A0A2K3JXG2-F1
#
_cell.length_a   1.000
_cell.length_b   1.000
_cell.length_c   1.000
_cell.angle_alpha   90.00
_cell.angle_beta   90.00
_cell.angle_gamma   90.00
#
_symmetry.space_group_name_H-M   'P 1'
#
loop_
_entity.id
_entity.type
_entity.pdbx_description
1 polymer ?
#
loop_
_entity_poly.entity_id
_entity_poly.type
_entity_poly.pdbx_seq_one_letter_code
_entity_poly.pdbx_strand_id
1 'polypeptide(L)'
;MVSVSEIRKAQRAEGPATILAIGTANPPNKVDQSTYPDFYFKITNSEHKAELKEKFQRMCDKSMIKSRYMYLTEEILKENPSLC
;
A
#
# COMPACT_ATOMS: atom_id res chain seq x y z
N MET A 1 -37.11 8.15 39.63
CA MET A 1 -36.50 8.65 38.37
C MET A 1 -35.06 8.22 38.35
N VAL A 2 -34.55 7.77 37.21
CA VAL A 2 -33.15 7.31 37.11
C VAL A 2 -32.25 8.53 36.93
N SER A 3 -31.15 8.59 37.69
CA SER A 3 -30.19 9.71 37.63
C SER A 3 -29.20 9.53 36.49
N VAL A 4 -29.19 10.48 35.54
CA VAL A 4 -28.30 10.45 34.36
C VAL A 4 -26.82 10.54 34.76
N SER A 5 -26.50 11.28 35.82
CA SER A 5 -25.11 11.46 36.28
C SER A 5 -24.52 10.18 36.88
N GLU A 6 -25.32 9.41 37.60
CA GLU A 6 -24.92 8.13 38.19
C GLU A 6 -24.66 7.09 37.11
N ILE A 7 -25.53 7.00 36.10
CA ILE A 7 -25.32 6.15 34.92
C ILE A 7 -24.01 6.53 34.22
N ARG A 8 -23.77 7.82 33.98
CA ARG A 8 -22.56 8.28 33.27
C ARG A 8 -21.28 7.99 34.04
N LYS A 9 -21.31 8.11 35.37
CA LYS A 9 -20.16 7.79 36.24
C LYS A 9 -19.86 6.28 36.24
N ALA A 10 -20.88 5.43 36.26
CA ALA A 10 -20.70 3.98 36.22
C ALA A 10 -20.21 3.46 34.85
N GLN A 11 -20.58 4.13 33.76
CA GLN A 11 -20.23 3.69 32.40
C GLN A 11 -18.83 4.13 31.94
N ARG A 12 -18.24 5.15 32.56
CA ARG A 12 -16.96 5.71 32.09
C ARG A 12 -15.81 4.73 32.31
N ALA A 13 -14.88 4.67 31.36
CA ALA A 13 -13.59 4.03 31.59
C ALA A 13 -12.74 4.87 32.54
N GLU A 14 -11.81 4.22 33.24
CA GLU A 14 -10.79 4.88 34.05
C GLU A 14 -9.43 4.71 33.38
N GLY A 15 -8.59 5.75 33.47
CA GLY A 15 -7.25 5.74 32.90
C GLY A 15 -7.16 6.18 31.43
N PRO A 16 -5.94 6.21 30.89
CA PRO A 16 -5.68 6.63 29.51
C PRO A 16 -6.00 5.51 28.50
N ALA A 17 -6.34 5.90 27.28
CA ALA A 17 -6.47 4.96 26.17
C ALA A 17 -5.12 4.27 25.91
N THR A 18 -5.13 2.94 25.78
CA THR A 18 -3.92 2.13 25.58
C THR A 18 -4.14 1.17 24.41
N ILE A 19 -3.12 0.97 23.57
CA ILE A 19 -3.17 -0.01 22.48
C ILE A 19 -3.20 -1.41 23.09
N LEU A 20 -4.27 -2.16 22.83
CA LEU A 20 -4.40 -3.55 23.29
C LEU A 20 -3.92 -4.58 22.26
N ALA A 21 -4.04 -4.27 20.97
CA ALA A 21 -3.57 -5.12 19.87
C ALA A 21 -3.39 -4.31 18.57
N ILE A 22 -2.54 -4.83 17.67
CA ILE A 22 -2.37 -4.32 16.29
C ILE A 22 -2.31 -5.53 15.35
N GLY A 23 -3.09 -5.48 14.27
CA GLY A 23 -3.05 -6.46 13.18
C GLY A 23 -2.90 -5.76 11.83
N THR A 24 -2.11 -6.35 10.93
CA THR A 24 -1.89 -5.86 9.57
C THR A 24 -1.99 -6.99 8.55
N ALA A 25 -2.33 -6.66 7.31
CA ALA A 25 -2.40 -7.60 6.20
C ALA A 25 -2.05 -6.90 4.87
N ASN A 26 -1.60 -7.69 3.88
CA ASN A 26 -1.22 -7.21 2.56
C ASN A 26 -1.75 -8.17 1.46
N PRO A 27 -1.93 -7.70 0.21
CA PRO A 27 -2.21 -8.57 -0.93
C PRO A 27 -1.11 -9.63 -1.14
N PRO A 28 -1.41 -10.78 -1.77
CA PRO A 28 -0.44 -11.85 -1.95
C PRO A 28 0.64 -11.53 -3.01
N ASN A 29 0.34 -10.64 -3.96
CA ASN A 29 1.27 -10.30 -5.03
C ASN A 29 2.38 -9.37 -4.52
N LYS A 30 3.59 -9.92 -4.39
CA LYS A 30 4.80 -9.21 -3.99
C LYS A 30 5.62 -8.82 -5.21
N VAL A 31 5.96 -7.55 -5.30
CA VAL A 31 6.73 -6.96 -6.39
C VAL A 31 8.04 -6.40 -5.84
N ASP A 32 9.17 -6.92 -6.33
CA ASP A 32 10.49 -6.46 -5.92
C ASP A 32 10.85 -5.13 -6.60
N GLN A 33 11.41 -4.20 -5.82
CA GLN A 33 11.69 -2.85 -6.30
C GLN A 33 12.83 -2.84 -7.33
N SER A 34 13.76 -3.79 -7.24
CA SER A 34 14.89 -3.93 -8.17
C SER A 34 14.45 -4.22 -9.62
N THR A 35 13.36 -4.98 -9.80
CA THR A 35 12.80 -5.35 -11.11
C THR A 35 11.58 -4.52 -11.49
N TYR A 36 11.13 -3.63 -10.60
CA TYR A 36 9.92 -2.84 -10.82
C TYR A 36 9.98 -1.93 -12.05
N PRO A 37 11.12 -1.25 -12.35
CA PRO A 37 11.24 -0.45 -13.56
C PRO A 37 11.00 -1.24 -14.85
N ASP A 38 11.51 -2.48 -14.93
CA ASP A 38 11.28 -3.35 -16.09
C ASP A 38 9.81 -3.74 -16.20
N PHE A 39 9.24 -4.24 -15.10
CA PHE A 39 7.82 -4.61 -15.04
C PHE A 39 6.91 -3.45 -15.45
N TYR A 40 7.10 -2.28 -14.85
CA TYR A 40 6.25 -1.11 -15.05
C TYR A 40 6.30 -0.61 -16.50
N PHE A 41 7.50 -0.48 -17.08
CA PHE A 41 7.63 0.00 -18.47
C PHE A 41 7.14 -1.02 -19.50
N LYS A 42 7.26 -2.31 -19.21
CA LYS A 42 6.71 -3.38 -20.05
C LYS A 42 5.18 -3.36 -20.04
N ILE A 43 4.56 -3.35 -18.86
CA ILE A 43 3.09 -3.44 -18.75
C ILE A 43 2.37 -2.17 -19.23
N THR A 44 3.02 -1.00 -19.14
CA THR A 44 2.51 0.29 -19.64
C THR A 44 2.91 0.60 -21.08
N ASN A 45 3.41 -0.41 -21.82
CA ASN A 45 3.82 -0.30 -23.23
C ASN A 45 4.77 0.89 -23.50
N SER A 46 5.64 1.19 -22.55
CA SER A 46 6.47 2.41 -22.53
C SER A 46 7.97 2.11 -22.68
N GLU A 47 8.36 0.88 -23.04
CA GLU A 47 9.77 0.48 -23.18
C GLU A 47 10.57 1.33 -24.18
N HIS A 48 9.90 1.89 -25.18
CA HIS A 48 10.51 2.82 -26.15
C HIS A 48 11.02 4.12 -25.50
N LYS A 49 10.64 4.44 -24.26
CA LYS A 49 11.04 5.64 -23.52
C LYS A 49 12.28 5.37 -22.65
N ALA A 50 13.39 4.99 -23.27
CA ALA A 50 14.62 4.55 -22.58
C ALA A 50 15.13 5.57 -21.53
N GLU A 51 15.24 6.86 -21.89
CA GLU A 51 15.70 7.89 -20.94
C GLU A 51 14.77 8.06 -19.72
N LEU A 52 13.47 7.89 -19.93
CA LEU A 52 12.49 7.96 -18.85
C LEU A 52 12.62 6.74 -17.94
N LYS A 53 12.87 5.56 -18.51
CA LYS A 53 13.13 4.32 -17.77
C LYS A 53 14.38 4.44 -16.90
N GLU A 54 15.47 5.02 -17.41
CA GLU A 54 16.68 5.26 -16.61
C GLU A 54 16.44 6.23 -15.45
N LYS A 55 15.68 7.31 -15.68
CA LYS A 55 15.27 8.24 -14.61
C LYS A 55 14.46 7.49 -13.55
N PHE A 56 13.53 6.64 -13.97
CA PHE A 56 12.69 5.86 -13.07
C PHE A 56 13.47 4.79 -12.29
N GLN A 57 14.47 4.16 -12.90
CA GLN A 57 15.39 3.24 -12.22
C GLN A 57 16.08 3.95 -11.05
N ARG A 58 16.67 5.13 -11.30
CA ARG A 58 17.31 5.91 -10.23
C ARG A 58 16.35 6.30 -9.09
N MET A 59 15.08 6.56 -9.42
CA MET A 59 14.04 6.81 -8.39
C MET A 59 13.78 5.56 -7.56
N CYS A 60 13.66 4.39 -8.21
CA CYS A 60 13.46 3.11 -7.53
C CYS A 60 14.65 2.75 -6.63
N ASP A 61 15.89 2.90 -7.13
CA ASP A 61 17.11 2.61 -6.38
C ASP A 61 17.24 3.48 -5.12
N LYS A 62 16.87 4.76 -5.22
CA LYS A 62 16.96 5.73 -4.11
C LYS A 62 15.74 5.73 -3.18
N SER A 63 14.71 4.95 -3.48
CA SER A 63 13.46 4.94 -2.70
C SER A 63 13.57 4.25 -1.33
N MET A 64 14.65 3.50 -1.08
CA MET A 64 14.84 2.67 0.12
C MET A 64 13.78 1.56 0.30
N ILE A 65 13.00 1.29 -0.75
CA ILE A 65 12.01 0.21 -0.78
C ILE A 65 12.67 -1.04 -1.34
N LYS A 66 12.51 -2.18 -0.66
CA LYS A 66 12.96 -3.49 -1.18
C LYS A 66 11.89 -4.18 -2.02
N SER A 67 10.65 -4.16 -1.53
CA SER A 67 9.50 -4.81 -2.17
C SER A 67 8.20 -4.16 -1.73
N ARG A 68 7.16 -4.27 -2.55
CA ARG A 68 5.80 -3.83 -2.24
C ARG A 68 4.80 -4.96 -2.48
N TYR A 69 3.69 -4.94 -1.77
CA TYR A 69 2.56 -5.81 -2.03
C TYR A 69 1.50 -5.03 -2.78
N MET A 70 1.15 -5.46 -3.98
CA MET A 70 0.24 -4.77 -4.88
C MET A 70 -1.00 -5.61 -5.13
N TYR A 71 -2.19 -5.01 -5.09
CA TYR A 71 -3.40 -5.69 -5.53
C TYR A 71 -3.39 -5.91 -7.05
N LEU A 72 -2.90 -4.92 -7.80
CA LEU A 72 -2.80 -4.98 -9.25
C LEU A 72 -1.76 -6.03 -9.66
N THR A 73 -2.22 -7.07 -10.35
CA THR A 73 -1.38 -8.08 -10.99
C THR A 73 -1.26 -7.82 -12.49
N GLU A 74 -0.35 -8.52 -13.16
CA GLU A 74 -0.19 -8.38 -14.61
C GLU A 74 -1.48 -8.75 -15.37
N GLU A 75 -2.22 -9.75 -14.88
CA GLU A 75 -3.50 -10.19 -15.45
C GLU A 75 -4.56 -9.09 -15.36
N ILE A 76 -4.73 -8.48 -14.18
CA ILE A 76 -5.70 -7.39 -13.97
C ILE A 76 -5.39 -6.22 -14.91
N LEU A 77 -4.11 -5.88 -15.08
CA LEU A 77 -3.70 -4.77 -15.94
C LEU A 77 -3.89 -5.09 -17.43
N LYS A 78 -3.66 -6.35 -17.86
CA LYS A 78 -3.93 -6.79 -19.23
C LYS A 78 -5.42 -6.77 -19.57
N GLU A 79 -6.28 -7.15 -18.63
CA GLU A 79 -7.73 -7.12 -18.80
C GLU A 79 -8.29 -5.69 -18.79
N ASN A 80 -7.56 -4.72 -18.21
CA ASN A 80 -8.02 -3.35 -18.03
C ASN A 80 -6.98 -2.32 -18.55
N PRO A 81 -6.77 -2.20 -19.87
CA PRO A 81 -5.72 -1.36 -20.44
C PRO A 81 -5.81 0.12 -20.08
N SER A 82 -6.99 0.64 -19.72
CA SER A 82 -7.18 2.03 -19.30
C SER A 82 -6.51 2.38 -17.96
N LEU A 83 -6.05 1.37 -17.20
CA LEU A 83 -5.29 1.56 -15.96
C LEU A 83 -3.78 1.74 -16.21
N CYS A 84 -3.32 1.63 -17.45
CA CYS A 84 -1.91 1.66 -17.84
C CYS A 84 -1.58 2.78 -18.83
#